data_AF-A0A8S2E2V5-F1
#
_entry.id   AF-A0A8S2E2V5-F1
#
_cell.length_a   1.000
_cell.length_b   1.000
_cell.length_c   1.000
_cell.angle_alpha   90.00
_cell.angle_beta   90.00
_cell.angle_gamma   90.00
#
_symmetry.space_group_name_H-M   'P 1'
#
loop_
_entity.id
_entity.type
_entity.pdbx_description
1 polymer ?
#
loop_
_entity_poly.entity_id
_entity_poly.type
_entity_poly.pdbx_seq_one_letter_code
_entity_poly.pdbx_strand_id
1 'polypeptide(L)'
;MKKKLRLTKKSQFTSLPLDNERSQYLTRLAAEFLIYNLLPMSLVECPKLQTIFTQIEPSYGLPCRKYMMKTVLEKMYNDTRAQVANELTNTNDWFGCGDHLINLCVQDALKLCEISEALTSIRKVVSHVKNSHLAGEHFHQQQFHLNLTERQLLSGLVTRWNSTYYMLERAIDERESITLCLEEKSFQKHLNQAKLSTGISWDLLTQIKVS
;
A
#
# COMPACT_ATOMS: atom_id res chain seq x y z
N MET A 1 -0.92 -44.38 54.58
CA MET A 1 -0.91 -42.93 54.88
C MET A 1 0.37 -42.30 54.31
N LYS A 2 0.29 -41.62 53.16
CA LYS A 2 1.45 -40.92 52.56
C LYS A 2 1.58 -39.53 53.20
N LYS A 3 2.65 -39.31 53.97
CA LYS A 3 3.02 -38.00 54.53
C LYS A 3 3.31 -37.04 53.37
N LYS A 4 2.52 -35.97 53.23
CA LYS A 4 2.84 -34.83 52.35
C LYS A 4 4.14 -34.19 52.86
N LEU A 5 5.19 -34.24 52.04
CA LEU A 5 6.39 -33.42 52.22
C LEU A 5 5.97 -31.95 52.03
N ARG A 6 5.97 -31.17 53.11
CA ARG A 6 5.88 -29.70 53.04
C ARG A 6 7.24 -29.18 52.57
N LEU A 7 7.32 -28.72 51.33
CA LEU A 7 8.43 -27.89 50.87
C LEU A 7 8.19 -26.46 51.37
N THR A 8 8.66 -26.17 52.57
CA THR A 8 8.81 -24.80 53.10
C THR A 8 10.23 -24.33 52.82
N LYS A 9 10.37 -23.35 51.91
CA LYS A 9 11.36 -22.24 51.94
C LYS A 9 10.99 -21.25 50.83
N LYS A 10 10.17 -20.24 51.16
CA LYS A 10 10.18 -18.97 50.41
C LYS A 10 11.50 -18.31 50.77
N SER A 11 12.48 -18.37 49.88
CA SER A 11 13.68 -17.55 50.03
C SER A 11 13.26 -16.08 49.92
N GLN A 12 13.65 -15.28 50.91
CA GLN A 12 13.44 -13.84 50.95
C GLN A 12 14.38 -13.17 49.93
N PHE A 13 14.03 -13.25 48.65
CA PHE A 13 14.65 -12.40 47.64
C PHE A 13 13.91 -11.07 47.61
N THR A 14 14.63 -9.97 47.82
CA THR A 14 14.11 -8.62 47.61
C THR A 14 13.89 -8.43 46.11
N SER A 15 12.70 -8.00 45.70
CA SER A 15 12.39 -7.76 44.28
C SER A 15 13.35 -6.75 43.68
N LEU A 16 13.93 -7.09 42.53
CA LEU A 16 14.84 -6.23 41.78
C LEU A 16 14.02 -5.12 41.10
N PRO A 17 14.28 -3.83 41.39
CA PRO A 17 13.59 -2.72 40.74
C PRO A 17 13.80 -2.71 39.22
N LEU A 18 12.84 -2.19 38.44
CA LEU A 18 12.94 -2.18 36.97
C LEU A 18 14.03 -1.24 36.43
N ASP A 19 14.37 -0.22 37.21
CA ASP A 19 15.45 0.73 36.97
C ASP A 19 16.85 0.16 37.29
N ASN A 20 16.93 -0.99 37.95
CA ASN A 20 18.21 -1.67 38.18
C ASN A 20 18.85 -2.10 36.85
N GLU A 21 20.17 -1.95 36.72
CA GLU A 21 20.93 -2.31 35.51
C GLU A 21 20.68 -3.75 35.04
N ARG A 22 20.62 -4.71 35.98
CA ARG A 22 20.34 -6.11 35.68
C ARG A 22 18.91 -6.32 35.20
N SER A 23 17.93 -5.63 35.80
CA SER A 23 16.54 -5.64 35.32
C SER A 23 16.40 -5.04 33.93
N GLN A 24 17.08 -3.91 33.67
CA GLN A 24 17.07 -3.26 32.35
C GLN A 24 17.68 -4.18 31.29
N TYR A 25 18.79 -4.86 31.62
CA TYR A 25 19.44 -5.83 30.73
C TYR A 25 18.51 -7.01 30.38
N LEU A 26 17.89 -7.65 31.39
CA LEU A 26 16.96 -8.77 31.18
C LEU A 26 15.71 -8.32 30.40
N THR A 27 15.21 -7.13 30.69
CA THR A 27 14.06 -6.52 29.99
C THR A 27 14.39 -6.27 28.52
N ARG A 28 15.59 -5.74 28.23
CA ARG A 28 16.06 -5.52 26.85
C ARG A 28 16.15 -6.84 26.09
N LEU A 29 16.77 -7.88 26.67
CA LEU A 29 16.87 -9.20 26.04
C LEU A 29 15.50 -9.80 25.72
N ALA A 30 14.53 -9.66 26.64
CA ALA A 30 13.17 -10.12 26.40
C ALA A 30 12.50 -9.35 25.25
N ALA A 31 12.68 -8.02 25.19
CA ALA A 31 12.18 -7.19 24.10
C ALA A 31 12.82 -7.56 22.76
N GLU A 32 14.14 -7.72 22.72
CA GLU A 32 14.88 -8.15 21.52
C GLU A 32 14.38 -9.50 21.02
N PHE A 33 14.23 -10.49 21.90
CA PHE A 33 13.69 -11.79 21.53
C PHE A 33 12.31 -11.66 20.85
N LEU A 34 11.41 -10.85 21.41
CA LEU A 34 10.08 -10.64 20.83
C LEU A 34 10.16 -9.93 19.48
N ILE A 35 11.00 -8.90 19.36
CA ILE A 35 11.14 -8.09 18.14
C ILE A 35 11.77 -8.91 17.02
N TYR A 36 12.91 -9.57 17.26
CA TYR A 36 13.61 -10.37 16.25
C TYR A 36 12.79 -11.55 15.74
N ASN A 37 11.88 -12.08 16.55
CA ASN A 37 11.00 -13.18 16.16
C ASN A 37 9.59 -12.72 15.75
N LEU A 38 9.36 -11.39 15.62
CA LEU A 38 8.07 -10.79 15.26
C LEU A 38 6.89 -11.28 16.13
N LEU A 39 7.15 -11.49 17.42
CA LEU A 39 6.18 -12.04 18.36
C LEU A 39 5.34 -10.92 19.02
N PRO A 40 4.08 -11.21 19.40
CA PRO A 40 3.25 -10.23 20.09
C PRO A 40 3.83 -9.81 21.45
N MET A 41 3.82 -8.50 21.73
CA MET A 41 4.26 -7.95 23.02
C MET A 41 3.46 -8.44 24.23
N SER A 42 2.27 -9.02 24.04
CA SER A 42 1.50 -9.66 25.13
C SER A 42 2.15 -10.93 25.68
N LEU A 43 3.14 -11.52 24.99
CA LEU A 43 3.79 -12.74 25.49
C LEU A 43 4.50 -12.53 26.83
N VAL A 44 4.91 -11.29 27.16
CA VAL A 44 5.48 -10.98 28.49
C VAL A 44 4.50 -11.19 29.65
N GLU A 45 3.20 -11.22 29.35
CA GLU A 45 2.14 -11.48 30.33
C GLU A 45 1.73 -12.97 30.33
N CYS A 46 2.35 -13.80 29.48
CA CYS A 46 2.11 -15.24 29.47
C CYS A 46 2.61 -15.87 30.78
N PRO A 47 1.77 -16.60 31.55
CA PRO A 47 2.16 -17.19 32.82
C PRO A 47 3.36 -18.13 32.72
N LYS A 48 3.45 -18.88 31.62
CA LYS A 48 4.56 -19.82 31.38
C LYS A 48 5.88 -19.08 31.18
N LEU A 49 5.86 -17.97 30.43
CA LEU A 49 7.05 -17.15 30.20
C LEU A 49 7.49 -16.47 31.50
N GLN A 50 6.56 -15.89 32.25
CA GLN A 50 6.85 -15.32 33.57
C GLN A 50 7.47 -16.35 34.51
N THR A 51 6.93 -17.57 34.55
CA THR A 51 7.49 -18.67 35.36
C THR A 51 8.94 -18.97 34.95
N ILE A 52 9.25 -19.01 33.65
CA ILE A 52 10.61 -19.23 33.16
C ILE A 52 11.54 -18.13 33.68
N PHE A 53 11.16 -16.85 33.52
CA PHE A 53 11.98 -15.73 34.01
C PHE A 53 12.17 -15.76 35.53
N THR A 54 11.14 -16.12 36.30
CA THR A 54 11.25 -16.27 37.77
C THR A 54 12.14 -17.45 38.18
N GLN A 55 12.19 -18.54 37.39
CA GLN A 55 13.11 -19.66 37.67
C GLN A 55 14.56 -19.30 37.34
N ILE A 56 14.77 -18.46 36.32
CA ILE A 56 16.12 -18.02 35.92
C ILE A 56 16.64 -16.95 36.88
N GLU A 57 15.83 -15.95 37.21
CA GLU A 57 16.18 -14.84 38.09
C GLU A 57 15.02 -14.57 39.06
N PRO A 58 15.00 -15.21 40.25
CA PRO A 58 13.88 -15.13 41.19
C PRO A 58 13.52 -13.72 41.66
N SER A 59 14.50 -12.81 41.64
CA SER A 59 14.31 -11.42 42.05
C SER A 59 13.71 -10.54 40.95
N TYR A 60 13.70 -10.98 39.69
CA TYR A 60 13.27 -10.19 38.53
C TYR A 60 11.82 -10.52 38.13
N GLY A 61 11.01 -9.47 38.01
CA GLY A 61 9.67 -9.55 37.43
C GLY A 61 9.68 -9.05 35.99
N LEU A 62 9.22 -9.89 35.05
CA LEU A 62 9.09 -9.49 33.65
C LEU A 62 8.05 -8.34 33.53
N PRO A 63 8.36 -7.23 32.85
CA PRO A 63 7.45 -6.09 32.74
C PRO A 63 6.14 -6.43 32.02
N CYS A 64 5.10 -5.69 32.34
CA CYS A 64 3.83 -5.79 31.62
C CYS A 64 3.94 -5.26 30.20
N ARG A 65 3.01 -5.68 29.34
CA ARG A 65 2.95 -5.29 27.92
C ARG A 65 2.97 -3.77 27.77
N LYS A 66 2.24 -3.05 28.63
CA LYS A 66 2.16 -1.58 28.59
C LYS A 66 3.55 -0.93 28.76
N TYR A 67 4.37 -1.43 29.68
CA TYR A 67 5.73 -0.94 29.89
C TYR A 67 6.66 -1.31 28.72
N MET A 68 6.58 -2.57 28.25
CA MET A 68 7.34 -3.02 27.08
C MET A 68 7.07 -2.16 25.85
N MET A 69 5.80 -1.80 25.61
CA MET A 69 5.41 -0.96 24.48
C MET A 69 5.81 0.51 24.67
N LYS A 70 5.44 1.12 25.81
CA LYS A 70 5.57 2.58 25.99
C LYS A 70 6.96 3.05 26.42
N THR A 71 7.81 2.15 26.87
CA THR A 71 9.11 2.55 27.42
C THR A 71 10.23 1.85 26.68
N VAL A 72 10.20 0.52 26.65
CA VAL A 72 11.29 -0.27 26.06
C VAL A 72 11.29 -0.12 24.53
N LEU A 73 10.15 -0.38 23.88
CA LEU A 73 10.03 -0.31 22.43
C LEU A 73 10.19 1.11 21.89
N GLU A 74 9.59 2.11 22.55
CA GLU A 74 9.77 3.52 22.17
C GLU A 74 11.25 3.92 22.22
N LYS A 75 11.98 3.53 23.27
CA LYS A 75 13.43 3.78 23.37
C LYS A 75 14.19 3.09 22.23
N MET A 76 14.00 1.78 22.05
CA MET A 76 14.68 1.00 21.00
C MET A 76 14.40 1.52 19.59
N TYR A 77 13.16 1.95 19.33
CA TYR A 77 12.78 2.59 18.07
C TYR A 77 13.56 3.88 17.86
N ASN A 78 13.61 4.76 18.87
CA ASN A 78 14.32 6.03 18.76
C ASN A 78 15.83 5.85 18.58
N ASP A 79 16.43 4.89 19.30
CA ASP A 79 17.85 4.55 19.16
C ASP A 79 18.15 4.05 17.73
N THR A 80 17.34 3.10 17.24
CA THR A 80 17.46 2.57 15.87
C THR A 80 17.25 3.67 14.82
N ARG A 81 16.24 4.52 15.02
CA ARG A 81 15.96 5.66 14.13
C ARG A 81 17.13 6.64 14.08
N ALA A 82 17.75 6.94 15.23
CA ALA A 82 18.91 7.82 15.30
C ALA A 82 20.12 7.21 14.59
N GLN A 83 20.34 5.90 14.74
CA GLN A 83 21.40 5.20 14.02
C GLN A 83 21.18 5.26 12.51
N VAL A 84 19.99 4.88 12.03
CA VAL A 84 19.64 4.93 10.60
C VAL A 84 19.75 6.36 10.07
N ALA A 85 19.31 7.37 10.83
CA ALA A 85 19.46 8.77 10.44
C ALA A 85 20.93 9.17 10.28
N ASN A 86 21.81 8.79 11.21
CA ASN A 86 23.24 9.06 11.13
C ASN A 86 23.88 8.36 9.91
N GLU A 87 23.50 7.10 9.66
CA GLU A 87 23.97 6.35 8.48
C GLU A 87 23.52 7.04 7.17
N LEU A 88 22.26 7.47 7.09
CA LEU A 88 21.72 8.18 5.93
C LEU A 88 22.34 9.58 5.73
N THR A 89 22.67 10.31 6.80
CA THR A 89 23.36 11.61 6.66
C THR A 89 24.78 11.47 6.10
N ASN A 90 25.39 10.30 6.24
CA ASN A 90 26.71 10.01 5.69
C ASN A 90 26.66 9.56 4.22
N THR A 91 25.46 9.34 3.66
CA THR A 91 25.25 8.99 2.25
C THR A 91 24.67 10.18 1.50
N ASN A 92 25.52 10.95 0.80
CA ASN A 92 25.11 12.17 0.09
C ASN A 92 24.57 11.92 -1.33
N ASP A 93 24.32 10.67 -1.72
CA ASP A 93 24.04 10.28 -3.10
C ASP A 93 22.57 9.86 -3.31
N TRP A 94 21.61 10.61 -2.77
CA TRP A 94 20.21 10.42 -3.13
C TRP A 94 19.90 11.16 -4.44
N PHE A 95 19.95 10.45 -5.55
CA PHE A 95 19.62 10.98 -6.89
C PHE A 95 18.11 11.13 -7.16
N GLY A 96 17.25 10.99 -6.14
CA GLY A 96 15.81 10.98 -6.33
C GLY A 96 15.25 9.63 -6.77
N CYS A 97 13.93 9.54 -6.89
CA CYS A 97 13.26 8.37 -7.45
C CYS A 97 13.12 8.56 -8.98
N GLY A 98 13.78 7.69 -9.76
CA GLY A 98 13.69 7.74 -11.23
C GLY A 98 12.26 7.66 -11.74
N ASP A 99 11.41 6.84 -11.11
CA ASP A 99 9.97 6.76 -11.44
C ASP A 99 9.26 8.08 -11.22
N HIS A 100 9.67 8.85 -10.21
CA HIS A 100 9.11 10.18 -9.94
C HIS A 100 9.52 11.18 -11.02
N LEU A 101 10.79 11.17 -11.45
CA LEU A 101 11.28 12.02 -12.53
C LEU A 101 10.55 11.70 -13.85
N ILE A 102 10.46 10.43 -14.22
CA ILE A 102 9.73 9.98 -15.41
C ILE A 102 8.26 10.42 -15.32
N ASN A 103 7.62 10.22 -14.16
CA ASN A 103 6.24 10.67 -13.97
C ASN A 103 6.11 12.18 -14.16
N LEU A 104 7.00 13.00 -13.59
CA LEU A 104 6.95 14.45 -13.79
C LEU A 104 7.10 14.82 -15.28
N CYS A 105 8.10 14.28 -15.97
CA CYS A 105 8.33 14.54 -17.39
C CYS A 105 7.12 14.15 -18.25
N VAL A 106 6.56 12.96 -18.03
CA VAL A 106 5.39 12.49 -18.79
C VAL A 106 4.17 13.34 -18.47
N GLN A 107 3.92 13.68 -17.21
CA GLN A 107 2.76 14.52 -16.85
C GLN A 107 2.83 15.91 -17.47
N ASP A 108 4.02 16.49 -17.60
CA ASP A 108 4.19 17.76 -18.29
C ASP A 108 3.99 17.62 -19.81
N ALA A 109 4.47 16.54 -20.43
CA ALA A 109 4.19 16.26 -21.84
C ALA A 109 2.69 16.03 -22.10
N LEU A 110 1.98 15.32 -21.22
CA LEU A 110 0.54 15.05 -21.36
C LEU A 110 -0.33 16.32 -21.21
N LYS A 111 0.23 17.44 -20.71
CA LYS A 111 -0.45 18.75 -20.62
C LYS A 111 -0.37 19.56 -21.91
N LEU A 112 0.45 19.17 -22.88
CA LEU A 112 0.50 19.83 -24.19
C LEU A 112 -0.91 19.86 -24.79
N CYS A 113 -1.32 21.02 -25.33
CA CYS A 113 -2.73 21.31 -25.64
C CYS A 113 -3.42 20.20 -26.44
N GLU A 114 -2.84 19.81 -27.57
CA GLU A 114 -3.38 18.78 -28.47
C GLU A 114 -3.49 17.41 -27.79
N ILE A 115 -2.47 17.02 -27.02
CA ILE A 115 -2.43 15.76 -26.27
C ILE A 115 -3.49 15.77 -25.17
N SER A 116 -3.55 16.86 -24.40
CA SER A 116 -4.49 17.03 -23.29
C SER A 116 -5.95 16.98 -23.77
N GLU A 117 -6.24 17.59 -24.92
CA GLU A 117 -7.56 17.54 -25.55
C GLU A 117 -7.93 16.12 -25.99
N ALA A 118 -7.03 15.42 -26.71
CA ALA A 118 -7.27 14.04 -27.14
C ALA A 118 -7.46 13.08 -25.95
N LEU A 119 -6.62 13.21 -24.90
CA LEU A 119 -6.73 12.46 -23.66
C LEU A 119 -8.04 12.75 -22.94
N THR A 120 -8.48 14.01 -22.92
CA THR A 120 -9.74 14.39 -22.29
C THR A 120 -10.91 13.75 -23.01
N SER A 121 -10.93 13.78 -24.35
CA SER A 121 -11.96 13.11 -25.16
C SER A 121 -12.07 11.62 -24.86
N ILE A 122 -10.96 10.88 -24.86
CA ILE A 122 -11.02 9.43 -24.60
C ILE A 122 -11.35 9.11 -23.13
N ARG A 123 -10.82 9.86 -22.16
CA ARG A 123 -11.14 9.69 -20.73
C ARG A 123 -12.63 9.84 -20.47
N LYS A 124 -13.29 10.78 -21.16
CA LYS A 124 -14.73 11.02 -21.07
C LYS A 124 -15.53 9.81 -21.54
N VAL A 125 -15.17 9.23 -22.69
CA VAL A 125 -15.83 8.02 -23.23
C VAL A 125 -15.61 6.83 -22.30
N VAL A 126 -14.37 6.57 -21.90
CA VAL A 126 -14.03 5.51 -20.94
C VAL A 126 -14.81 5.66 -19.64
N SER A 127 -14.88 6.87 -19.10
CA SER A 127 -15.64 7.17 -17.88
C SER A 127 -17.13 6.91 -18.07
N HIS A 128 -17.69 7.30 -19.21
CA HIS A 128 -19.10 7.07 -19.50
C HIS A 128 -19.45 5.58 -19.57
N VAL A 129 -18.68 4.80 -20.35
CA VAL A 129 -18.87 3.35 -20.50
C VAL A 129 -18.77 2.63 -19.16
N LYS A 130 -17.82 3.03 -18.30
CA LYS A 130 -17.64 2.39 -16.99
C LYS A 130 -18.71 2.74 -15.96
N ASN A 131 -19.24 3.96 -15.99
CA ASN A 131 -20.12 4.48 -14.95
C ASN A 131 -21.60 4.39 -15.32
N SER A 132 -21.95 4.19 -16.59
CA SER A 132 -23.32 4.01 -17.04
C SER A 132 -23.58 2.55 -17.36
N HIS A 133 -24.55 1.93 -16.68
CA HIS A 133 -24.93 0.55 -16.92
C HIS A 133 -25.35 0.32 -18.38
N LEU A 134 -26.19 1.20 -18.94
CA LEU A 134 -26.63 1.13 -20.33
C LEU A 134 -25.47 1.28 -21.32
N ALA A 135 -24.54 2.21 -21.07
CA ALA A 135 -23.38 2.44 -21.94
C ALA A 135 -22.40 1.27 -21.88
N GLY A 136 -22.23 0.69 -20.69
CA GLY A 136 -21.47 -0.52 -20.46
C GLY A 136 -22.08 -1.69 -21.23
N GLU A 137 -23.36 -1.99 -21.03
CA GLU A 137 -24.05 -3.09 -21.71
C GLU A 137 -23.97 -2.96 -23.23
N HIS A 138 -24.22 -1.76 -23.77
CA HIS A 138 -24.11 -1.52 -25.20
C HIS A 138 -22.68 -1.76 -25.72
N PHE A 139 -21.66 -1.33 -24.98
CA PHE A 139 -20.27 -1.60 -25.35
C PHE A 139 -19.96 -3.10 -25.42
N HIS A 140 -20.44 -3.90 -24.45
CA HIS A 140 -20.28 -5.36 -24.47
C HIS A 140 -21.04 -5.99 -25.64
N GLN A 141 -22.23 -5.47 -26.00
CA GLN A 141 -22.96 -5.91 -27.21
C GLN A 141 -22.15 -5.66 -28.49
N GLN A 142 -21.47 -4.51 -28.61
CA GLN A 142 -20.61 -4.24 -29.77
C GLN A 142 -19.38 -5.15 -29.81
N GLN A 143 -18.77 -5.45 -28.66
CA GLN A 143 -17.70 -6.46 -28.58
C GLN A 143 -18.17 -7.83 -29.05
N PHE A 144 -19.38 -8.25 -28.61
CA PHE A 144 -19.99 -9.50 -29.02
C PHE A 144 -20.26 -9.57 -30.54
N HIS A 145 -20.84 -8.52 -31.12
CA HIS A 145 -21.10 -8.46 -32.57
C HIS A 145 -19.82 -8.52 -33.42
N LEU A 146 -18.71 -7.98 -32.91
CA LEU A 146 -17.41 -8.03 -33.55
C LEU A 146 -16.64 -9.34 -33.25
N ASN A 147 -17.21 -10.27 -32.49
CA ASN A 147 -16.54 -11.48 -32.01
C ASN A 147 -15.22 -11.20 -31.25
N LEU A 148 -15.17 -10.08 -30.53
CA LEU A 148 -14.04 -9.71 -29.70
C LEU A 148 -14.13 -10.36 -28.32
N THR A 149 -12.97 -10.49 -27.66
CA THR A 149 -12.94 -10.92 -26.26
C THR A 149 -13.56 -9.84 -25.39
N GLU A 150 -14.54 -10.23 -24.59
CA GLU A 150 -15.23 -9.34 -23.66
C GLU A 150 -14.23 -8.76 -22.63
N ARG A 151 -14.03 -7.45 -22.66
CA ARG A 151 -13.06 -6.76 -21.80
C ARG A 151 -13.56 -5.38 -21.41
N GLN A 152 -13.45 -5.05 -20.14
CA GLN A 152 -13.75 -3.69 -19.67
C GLN A 152 -12.69 -2.68 -20.12
N LEU A 153 -13.10 -1.42 -20.31
CA LEU A 153 -12.18 -0.31 -20.50
C LEU A 153 -11.43 0.03 -19.19
N LEU A 154 -10.19 0.49 -19.31
CA LEU A 154 -9.34 0.87 -18.17
C LEU A 154 -9.40 2.38 -17.97
N SER A 155 -9.47 2.84 -16.72
CA SER A 155 -9.44 4.28 -16.40
C SER A 155 -8.00 4.75 -16.18
N GLY A 156 -7.62 5.89 -16.75
CA GLY A 156 -6.37 6.55 -16.43
C GLY A 156 -6.46 7.37 -15.15
N LEU A 157 -5.59 7.08 -14.17
CA LEU A 157 -5.39 7.90 -12.98
C LEU A 157 -4.33 8.96 -13.28
N VAL A 158 -4.70 10.24 -13.21
CA VAL A 158 -3.81 11.34 -13.58
C VAL A 158 -2.53 11.38 -12.74
N THR A 159 -2.50 10.80 -11.53
CA THR A 159 -1.31 10.83 -10.66
C THR A 159 -0.20 9.84 -11.01
N ARG A 160 -0.41 8.90 -11.96
CA ARG A 160 0.60 7.91 -12.39
C ARG A 160 0.56 7.69 -13.90
N TRP A 161 1.65 8.01 -14.58
CA TRP A 161 1.75 7.90 -16.04
C TRP A 161 1.35 6.52 -16.60
N ASN A 162 1.77 5.43 -15.94
CA ASN A 162 1.43 4.05 -16.32
C ASN A 162 -0.07 3.82 -16.56
N SER A 163 -0.91 4.43 -15.72
CA SER A 163 -2.35 4.23 -15.85
C SER A 163 -2.96 4.93 -17.07
N THR A 164 -2.37 6.07 -17.50
CA THR A 164 -2.75 6.71 -18.76
C THR A 164 -2.30 5.85 -19.93
N TYR A 165 -1.09 5.28 -19.88
CA TYR A 165 -0.60 4.33 -20.89
C TYR A 165 -1.54 3.12 -21.05
N TYR A 166 -1.86 2.40 -19.97
CA TYR A 166 -2.75 1.23 -20.04
C TYR A 166 -4.18 1.57 -20.48
N MET A 167 -4.70 2.75 -20.09
CA MET A 167 -5.98 3.24 -20.61
C MET A 167 -5.94 3.41 -22.13
N LEU A 168 -4.89 4.05 -22.65
CA LEU A 168 -4.73 4.26 -24.09
C LEU A 168 -4.55 2.95 -24.82
N GLU A 169 -3.69 2.06 -24.31
CA GLU A 169 -3.49 0.74 -24.86
C GLU A 169 -4.81 -0.02 -24.99
N ARG A 170 -5.59 -0.12 -23.91
CA ARG A 170 -6.90 -0.78 -23.95
C ARG A 170 -7.87 -0.08 -24.90
N ALA A 171 -7.92 1.25 -24.88
CA ALA A 171 -8.85 1.99 -25.73
C ALA A 171 -8.52 1.83 -27.22
N ILE A 172 -7.24 1.76 -27.58
CA ILE A 172 -6.79 1.53 -28.96
C ILE A 172 -7.11 0.10 -29.39
N ASP A 173 -6.89 -0.89 -28.52
CA ASP A 173 -7.22 -2.28 -28.81
C ASP A 173 -8.75 -2.49 -29.01
N GLU A 174 -9.57 -1.68 -28.34
CA GLU A 174 -11.04 -1.71 -28.42
C GLU A 174 -11.62 -0.62 -29.36
N ARG A 175 -10.77 -0.05 -30.24
CA ARG A 175 -11.14 1.10 -31.09
C ARG A 175 -12.41 0.87 -31.90
N GLU A 176 -12.56 -0.32 -32.50
CA GLU A 176 -13.70 -0.65 -33.35
C GLU A 176 -15.01 -0.65 -32.56
N SER A 177 -15.06 -1.35 -31.42
CA SER A 177 -16.22 -1.35 -30.52
C SER A 177 -16.56 0.05 -30.01
N ILE A 178 -15.55 0.85 -29.62
CA ILE A 178 -15.76 2.24 -29.17
C ILE A 178 -16.33 3.10 -30.29
N THR A 179 -15.82 2.95 -31.52
CA THR A 179 -16.27 3.73 -32.68
C THR A 179 -17.72 3.42 -33.02
N LEU A 180 -18.11 2.13 -33.04
CA LEU A 180 -19.50 1.71 -33.25
C LEU A 180 -20.42 2.25 -32.16
N CYS A 181 -19.99 2.23 -30.89
CA CYS A 181 -20.76 2.87 -29.82
C CYS A 181 -20.98 4.36 -30.08
N LEU A 182 -19.96 5.07 -30.56
CA LEU A 182 -20.05 6.51 -30.82
C LEU A 182 -20.94 6.86 -32.01
N GLU A 183 -21.12 5.97 -32.98
CA GLU A 183 -22.03 6.17 -34.12
C GLU A 183 -23.50 5.98 -33.73
N GLU A 184 -23.77 5.31 -32.62
CA GLU A 184 -25.11 4.98 -32.17
C GLU A 184 -25.82 6.20 -31.53
N LYS A 185 -27.03 6.52 -32.02
CA LYS A 185 -27.78 7.71 -31.59
C LYS A 185 -28.14 7.70 -30.10
N SER A 186 -28.39 6.52 -29.52
CA SER A 186 -28.75 6.40 -28.10
C SER A 186 -27.55 6.74 -27.20
N PHE A 187 -26.36 6.26 -27.57
CA PHE A 187 -25.09 6.57 -26.92
C PHE A 187 -24.71 8.05 -27.06
N GLN A 188 -24.85 8.62 -28.27
CA GLN A 188 -24.61 10.06 -28.50
C GLN A 188 -25.51 10.95 -27.66
N LYS A 189 -26.79 10.58 -27.47
CA LYS A 189 -27.72 11.34 -26.64
C LYS A 189 -27.22 11.44 -25.19
N HIS A 190 -26.70 10.36 -24.63
CA HIS A 190 -26.14 10.34 -23.28
C HIS A 190 -24.79 11.07 -23.17
N LEU A 191 -23.93 10.97 -24.19
CA LEU A 191 -22.69 11.75 -24.28
C LEU A 191 -22.93 13.27 -24.38
N ASN A 192 -23.92 13.68 -25.19
CA ASN A 192 -24.26 15.08 -25.41
C ASN A 192 -24.87 15.71 -24.16
N GLN A 193 -25.69 14.97 -23.40
CA GLN A 193 -26.18 15.40 -22.08
C GLN A 193 -25.04 15.65 -21.10
N ALA A 194 -23.95 14.90 -21.23
CA ALA A 194 -22.72 15.09 -20.45
C ALA A 194 -21.75 16.16 -21.04
N LYS A 195 -22.12 16.87 -22.12
CA LYS A 195 -21.32 17.92 -22.80
C LYS A 195 -19.92 17.43 -23.24
N LEU A 196 -19.85 16.25 -23.84
CA LEU A 196 -18.59 15.61 -24.24
C LEU A 196 -18.36 15.81 -25.75
N SER A 197 -17.12 16.13 -26.17
CA SER A 197 -16.77 16.26 -27.59
C SER A 197 -16.66 14.89 -28.24
N THR A 198 -17.16 14.76 -29.48
CA THR A 198 -17.26 13.50 -30.21
C THR A 198 -16.02 13.13 -31.01
N GLY A 199 -15.10 14.08 -31.26
CA GLY A 199 -13.87 13.84 -32.00
C GLY A 199 -12.82 13.15 -31.13
N ILE A 200 -12.68 11.82 -31.25
CA ILE A 200 -11.49 11.12 -30.79
C ILE A 200 -10.47 11.14 -31.92
N SER A 201 -9.33 11.78 -31.68
CA SER A 201 -8.19 11.73 -32.61
C SER A 201 -7.42 10.42 -32.40
N TRP A 202 -7.90 9.33 -33.01
CA TRP A 202 -7.27 8.00 -32.89
C TRP A 202 -5.82 7.98 -33.38
N ASP A 203 -5.49 8.76 -34.41
CA ASP A 203 -4.14 8.84 -34.96
C ASP A 203 -3.17 9.45 -33.94
N LEU A 204 -3.58 10.55 -33.29
CA LEU A 204 -2.78 11.18 -32.24
C LEU A 204 -2.64 10.26 -31.02
N LEU A 205 -3.71 9.59 -30.58
CA LEU A 205 -3.65 8.63 -29.48
C LEU A 205 -2.70 7.45 -29.77
N THR A 206 -2.66 7.00 -31.03
CA THR A 206 -1.77 5.92 -31.46
C THR A 206 -0.31 6.39 -31.45
N GLN A 207 -0.03 7.62 -31.89
CA GLN A 207 1.33 8.20 -31.83
C GLN A 207 1.83 8.35 -30.39
N ILE A 208 0.94 8.72 -29.46
CA ILE A 208 1.27 8.81 -28.02
C ILE A 208 1.63 7.43 -27.43
N LYS A 209 1.04 6.33 -27.92
CA LYS A 209 1.35 4.96 -27.44
C LYS A 209 2.69 4.43 -27.98
N VAL A 210 3.08 4.83 -29.19
CA VAL A 210 4.23 4.28 -29.93
C VAL A 210 5.55 4.98 -29.63
N SER A 211 5.51 6.18 -29.02
CA SER A 211 6.69 6.96 -28.62
C SER A 211 7.19 6.58 -27.22
#